data_AF-A0A034WXR2-F1
#
_entry.id   AF-A0A034WXR2-F1
#
_cell.length_a   1.000
_cell.length_b   1.000
_cell.length_c   1.000
_cell.angle_alpha   90.00
_cell.angle_beta   90.00
_cell.angle_gamma   90.00
#
_symmetry.space_group_name_H-M   'P 1'
#
loop_
_entity.id
_entity.type
_entity.pdbx_description
1 polymer ?
#
loop_
_entity_poly.entity_id
_entity_poly.type
_entity_poly.pdbx_seq_one_letter_code
_entity_poly.pdbx_strand_id
1 'polypeptide(L)'
;MIALAIFAFCCLPFLINGSADIPYNNPALGTYQNEEACFPLHETWYVMYRNYEQDPYFGGTGKCIKLSETGSFKHDSAPLQVDIGDDVHLDVKVTLMSSPGYTVKNVLHADTTKGPKISFNLTAIYADCNRCKVLRHDYVDGGCSFWLPESALGQDVQCCSFIYDLVCGPRYPLCEEI
;
A
#
# COMPACT_ATOMS: atom_id res chain seq x y z
N MET A 1 -54.41 -32.83 -19.79
CA MET A 1 -53.31 -31.94 -20.25
C MET A 1 -52.82 -31.17 -19.05
N ILE A 2 -51.68 -31.55 -18.47
CA ILE A 2 -51.05 -30.87 -17.33
C ILE A 2 -49.79 -30.21 -17.90
N ALA A 3 -49.78 -28.88 -17.95
CA ALA A 3 -48.60 -28.12 -18.34
C ALA A 3 -47.74 -27.89 -17.07
N LEU A 4 -46.62 -28.60 -16.96
CA LEU A 4 -45.58 -28.28 -15.98
C LEU A 4 -44.83 -27.03 -16.45
N ALA A 5 -44.97 -25.93 -15.71
CA ALA A 5 -44.13 -24.75 -15.88
C ALA A 5 -42.79 -25.00 -15.15
N ILE A 6 -41.72 -25.20 -15.92
CA ILE A 6 -40.36 -25.29 -15.42
C ILE A 6 -39.86 -23.85 -15.21
N PHE A 7 -39.74 -23.42 -13.96
CA PHE A 7 -39.05 -22.18 -13.61
C PHE A 7 -37.54 -22.40 -13.81
N ALA A 8 -37.01 -21.92 -14.94
CA ALA A 8 -35.57 -21.81 -15.15
C ALA A 8 -35.04 -20.69 -14.26
N PHE A 9 -34.43 -21.05 -13.14
CA PHE A 9 -33.67 -20.13 -12.31
C PHE A 9 -32.39 -19.78 -13.10
N CYS A 10 -32.42 -18.66 -13.82
CA CYS A 10 -31.24 -18.07 -14.43
C CYS A 10 -30.30 -17.64 -13.29
N CYS A 11 -29.39 -18.53 -12.87
CA CYS A 11 -28.22 -18.14 -12.11
C CYS A 11 -27.41 -17.21 -13.01
N LEU A 12 -27.62 -15.89 -12.87
CA LEU A 12 -26.65 -14.93 -13.34
C LEU A 12 -25.34 -15.23 -12.61
N PRO A 13 -24.25 -15.56 -13.32
CA PRO A 13 -22.95 -15.54 -12.67
C PRO A 13 -22.71 -14.09 -12.25
N PHE A 14 -22.72 -13.83 -10.95
CA PHE A 14 -22.01 -12.67 -10.45
C PHE A 14 -20.57 -12.83 -10.94
N LEU A 15 -20.20 -12.04 -11.93
CA LEU A 15 -18.81 -11.90 -12.36
C LEU A 15 -18.06 -11.25 -11.20
N ILE A 16 -17.60 -12.07 -10.26
CA ILE A 16 -16.57 -11.69 -9.31
C ILE A 16 -15.29 -11.67 -10.14
N ASN A 17 -15.08 -10.59 -10.89
CA ASN A 17 -13.80 -10.33 -11.57
C ASN A 17 -12.79 -9.84 -10.53
N GLY A 18 -12.51 -10.69 -9.53
CA GLY A 18 -11.31 -10.60 -8.72
C GLY A 18 -10.21 -11.35 -9.46
N SER A 19 -9.07 -10.72 -9.68
CA SER A 19 -7.87 -11.40 -10.20
C SER A 19 -7.60 -12.67 -9.37
N ALA A 20 -7.55 -13.83 -10.02
CA ALA A 20 -7.64 -15.13 -9.38
C ALA A 20 -6.37 -15.62 -8.66
N ASP A 21 -5.28 -14.85 -8.58
CA ASP A 21 -3.98 -15.42 -8.14
C ASP A 21 -3.38 -14.85 -6.84
N ILE A 22 -4.07 -13.94 -6.14
CA ILE A 22 -3.49 -13.29 -4.95
C ILE A 22 -4.47 -13.29 -3.77
N PRO A 23 -4.29 -14.17 -2.75
CA PRO A 23 -5.25 -14.35 -1.66
C PRO A 23 -5.56 -13.10 -0.83
N TYR A 24 -4.60 -12.18 -0.68
CA TYR A 24 -4.80 -10.95 0.08
C TYR A 24 -5.58 -9.88 -0.69
N ASN A 25 -5.76 -10.02 -2.01
CA ASN A 25 -6.59 -9.11 -2.82
C ASN A 25 -8.05 -9.55 -2.74
N ASN A 26 -8.62 -9.38 -1.55
CA ASN A 26 -9.94 -9.86 -1.19
C ASN A 26 -10.70 -8.73 -0.46
N PRO A 27 -11.79 -8.19 -1.04
CA PRO A 27 -12.58 -7.13 -0.41
C PRO A 27 -13.08 -7.44 1.00
N ALA A 28 -13.26 -8.71 1.36
CA ALA A 28 -13.62 -9.11 2.72
C ALA A 28 -12.53 -8.76 3.77
N LEU A 29 -11.28 -8.55 3.34
CA LEU A 29 -10.17 -8.11 4.17
C LEU A 29 -10.05 -6.58 4.26
N GLY A 30 -10.97 -5.82 3.65
CA GLY A 30 -10.90 -4.35 3.59
C GLY A 30 -10.72 -3.64 4.93
N THR A 31 -11.24 -4.19 6.03
CA THR A 31 -11.03 -3.63 7.38
C THR A 31 -9.55 -3.58 7.79
N TYR A 32 -8.74 -4.51 7.28
CA TYR A 32 -7.30 -4.60 7.53
C TYR A 32 -6.46 -3.88 6.47
N GLN A 33 -7.09 -3.26 5.48
CA GLN A 33 -6.45 -2.70 4.28
C GLN A 33 -6.90 -1.25 4.04
N ASN A 34 -7.44 -0.60 5.06
CA ASN A 34 -8.00 0.75 4.94
C ASN A 34 -6.92 1.82 5.14
N GLU A 35 -6.34 2.31 4.05
CA GLU A 35 -5.34 3.39 4.08
C GLU A 35 -5.94 4.75 4.46
N GLU A 36 -7.23 4.97 4.21
CA GLU A 36 -7.90 6.23 4.59
C GLU A 36 -7.86 6.46 6.09
N ALA A 37 -7.88 5.40 6.90
CA ALA A 37 -7.77 5.53 8.35
C ALA A 37 -6.42 6.08 8.82
N CYS A 38 -5.41 6.14 7.94
CA CYS A 38 -4.08 6.62 8.27
C CYS A 38 -3.89 8.12 7.99
N PHE A 39 -4.81 8.76 7.27
CA PHE A 39 -4.70 10.16 6.88
C PHE A 39 -5.64 11.07 7.70
N PRO A 40 -5.23 12.31 8.01
CA PRO A 40 -3.93 12.92 7.71
C PRO A 40 -2.79 12.24 8.46
N LEU A 41 -1.58 12.26 7.90
CA LEU A 41 -0.42 11.69 8.58
C LEU A 41 -0.06 12.61 9.76
N HIS A 42 0.00 12.07 10.97
CA HIS A 42 0.33 12.81 12.18
C HIS A 42 1.83 12.78 12.54
N GLU A 43 2.59 11.93 11.86
CA GLU A 43 4.00 11.68 12.12
C GLU A 43 4.71 11.21 10.85
N THR A 44 6.04 11.13 10.92
CA THR A 44 6.86 10.62 9.82
C THR A 44 6.70 9.11 9.71
N TRP A 45 6.61 8.61 8.47
CA TRP A 45 6.61 7.18 8.18
C TRP A 45 7.93 6.77 7.55
N TYR A 46 8.43 5.61 7.96
CA TYR A 46 9.72 5.05 7.57
C TYR A 46 9.48 3.78 6.76
N VAL A 47 10.09 3.68 5.59
CA VAL A 47 10.13 2.42 4.83
C VAL A 47 11.33 1.62 5.34
N MET A 48 11.08 0.62 6.17
CA MET A 48 12.15 -0.11 6.87
C MET A 48 12.84 -1.12 5.96
N TYR A 49 12.06 -1.85 5.16
CA TYR A 49 12.58 -2.84 4.23
C TYR A 49 11.63 -3.08 3.06
N ARG A 50 12.19 -3.59 1.96
CA ARG A 50 11.49 -4.02 0.75
C ARG A 50 12.00 -5.38 0.29
N ASN A 51 11.31 -6.04 -0.63
CA ASN A 51 11.69 -7.38 -1.11
C ASN A 51 12.44 -7.38 -2.45
N TYR A 52 12.93 -6.21 -2.88
CA TYR A 52 13.72 -6.03 -4.09
C TYR A 52 14.87 -5.06 -3.84
N GLU A 53 16.07 -5.38 -4.33
CA GLU A 53 17.27 -4.57 -4.08
C GLU A 53 17.27 -3.27 -4.89
N GLN A 54 16.93 -3.35 -6.18
CA GLN A 54 16.99 -2.22 -7.10
C GLN A 54 15.59 -1.67 -7.38
N ASP A 55 15.35 -0.41 -7.01
CA ASP A 55 14.09 0.27 -7.34
C ASP A 55 14.17 0.88 -8.74
N PRO A 56 13.18 0.65 -9.62
CA PRO A 56 13.16 1.25 -10.95
C PRO A 56 13.14 2.79 -10.96
N TYR A 57 12.57 3.43 -9.93
CA TYR A 57 12.48 4.88 -9.82
C TYR A 57 13.62 5.48 -8.99
N PHE A 58 14.01 4.81 -7.91
CA PHE A 58 15.01 5.32 -6.95
C PHE A 58 16.35 4.60 -7.01
N GLY A 59 16.53 3.68 -7.96
CA GLY A 59 17.71 2.83 -8.03
C GLY A 59 17.98 2.04 -6.73
N GLY A 60 19.26 1.85 -6.42
CA GLY A 60 19.72 1.32 -5.14
C GLY A 60 19.99 2.41 -4.10
N THR A 61 19.65 3.68 -4.37
CA THR A 61 20.04 4.81 -3.52
C THR A 61 19.02 5.11 -2.42
N GLY A 62 17.85 4.50 -2.46
CA GLY A 62 16.85 4.62 -1.39
C GLY A 62 17.42 4.13 -0.06
N LYS A 63 17.92 5.04 0.76
CA LYS A 63 18.42 4.75 2.10
C LYS A 63 17.53 5.42 3.11
N CYS A 64 16.94 4.58 3.95
CA CYS A 64 15.97 4.94 4.94
C CYS A 64 14.94 5.98 4.48
N ILE A 65 14.07 5.55 3.57
CA ILE A 65 13.08 6.41 2.94
C ILE A 65 12.08 6.88 4.01
N LYS A 66 11.86 8.19 4.09
CA LYS A 66 10.92 8.83 5.04
C LYS A 66 9.86 9.61 4.30
N LEU A 67 8.64 9.59 4.84
CA LEU A 67 7.50 10.31 4.28
C LEU A 67 6.83 11.15 5.36
N SER A 68 6.60 12.42 5.05
CA SER A 68 5.89 13.35 5.93
C SER A 68 4.91 14.19 5.12
N GLU A 69 3.71 14.44 5.67
CA GLU A 69 2.71 15.33 5.07
C GLU A 69 3.18 16.79 5.18
N THR A 70 3.15 17.53 4.07
CA THR A 70 3.65 18.92 4.00
C THR A 70 2.53 19.97 3.93
N GLY A 71 1.28 19.52 3.88
CA GLY A 71 0.10 20.37 3.78
C GLY A 71 -1.17 19.54 3.92
N SER A 72 -2.32 20.19 4.08
CA SER A 72 -3.54 19.49 4.50
C SER A 72 -4.03 18.42 3.52
N PHE A 73 -4.37 17.24 4.07
CA PHE A 73 -5.21 16.25 3.41
C PHE A 73 -6.59 16.82 2.99
N LYS A 74 -6.89 16.78 1.70
CA LYS A 74 -8.14 17.29 1.10
C LYS A 74 -8.52 16.48 -0.13
N HIS A 75 -9.82 16.22 -0.30
CA HIS A 75 -10.34 15.46 -1.46
C HIS A 75 -9.55 14.18 -1.69
N ASP A 76 -9.35 13.41 -0.61
CA ASP A 76 -8.65 12.13 -0.65
C ASP A 76 -7.19 12.20 -1.06
N SER A 77 -6.60 13.40 -1.02
CA SER A 77 -5.23 13.63 -1.44
C SER A 77 -4.42 14.34 -0.37
N ALA A 78 -3.16 13.92 -0.18
CA ALA A 78 -2.18 14.58 0.67
C ALA A 78 -0.93 14.95 -0.14
N PRO A 79 -0.41 16.19 0.00
CA PRO A 79 0.94 16.51 -0.42
C PRO A 79 1.94 15.94 0.61
N LEU A 80 2.88 15.13 0.15
CA LEU A 80 3.94 14.53 0.95
C LEU A 80 5.30 15.00 0.44
N GLN A 81 6.27 15.10 1.35
CA GLN A 81 7.68 15.09 0.99
C GLN A 81 8.25 13.71 1.30
N VAL A 82 8.97 13.15 0.33
CA VAL A 82 9.67 11.87 0.45
C VAL A 82 11.16 12.15 0.48
N ASP A 83 11.80 11.87 1.61
CA ASP A 83 13.26 11.82 1.74
C ASP A 83 13.71 10.40 1.34
N ILE A 84 14.54 10.30 0.29
CA ILE A 84 15.05 9.00 -0.19
C ILE A 84 16.49 8.72 0.26
N GLY A 85 17.03 9.54 1.17
CA GLY A 85 18.42 9.49 1.63
C GLY A 85 19.35 10.42 0.84
N ASP A 86 20.56 10.58 1.35
CA ASP A 86 21.64 11.40 0.75
C ASP A 86 21.19 12.84 0.38
N ASP A 87 20.37 13.47 1.24
CA ASP A 87 19.79 14.81 1.07
C ASP A 87 18.88 14.98 -0.17
N VAL A 88 18.36 13.87 -0.71
CA VAL A 88 17.45 13.90 -1.87
C VAL A 88 16.00 13.86 -1.40
N HIS A 89 15.23 14.90 -1.75
CA HIS A 89 13.82 15.02 -1.44
C HIS A 89 12.95 15.09 -2.70
N LEU A 90 11.77 14.46 -2.64
CA LEU A 90 10.78 14.46 -3.70
C LEU A 90 9.43 14.95 -3.17
N ASP A 91 8.85 15.93 -3.87
CA ASP A 91 7.49 16.40 -3.59
C ASP A 91 6.47 15.51 -4.31
N VAL A 92 5.69 14.74 -3.57
CA VAL A 92 4.72 13.76 -4.09
C VAL A 92 3.31 14.16 -3.67
N LYS A 93 2.32 13.93 -4.53
CA LYS A 93 0.91 13.93 -4.18
C LYS A 93 0.45 12.49 -4.11
N VAL A 94 -0.03 12.07 -2.94
CA VAL A 94 -0.69 10.79 -2.77
C VAL A 94 -2.19 11.00 -2.86
N THR A 95 -2.87 10.19 -3.68
CA THR A 95 -4.33 10.15 -3.82
C THR A 95 -4.83 8.77 -3.38
N LEU A 96 -5.79 8.75 -2.47
CA LEU A 96 -6.39 7.52 -1.96
C LEU A 96 -7.48 7.02 -2.91
N MET A 97 -7.44 5.73 -3.22
CA MET A 97 -8.36 5.08 -4.15
C MET A 97 -8.86 3.74 -3.61
N SER A 98 -10.04 3.32 -4.08
CA SER A 98 -10.56 1.97 -3.84
C SER A 98 -10.30 1.10 -5.07
N SER A 99 -9.70 -0.06 -4.85
CA SER A 99 -9.62 -1.11 -5.88
C SER A 99 -10.99 -1.77 -6.11
N PRO A 100 -11.20 -2.50 -7.23
CA PRO A 100 -12.50 -3.08 -7.55
C PRO A 100 -13.09 -3.95 -6.43
N GLY A 101 -14.34 -3.68 -6.06
CA GLY A 101 -15.07 -4.41 -5.02
C GLY A 101 -14.80 -3.97 -3.58
N TYR A 102 -13.81 -3.11 -3.35
CA TYR A 102 -13.53 -2.54 -2.02
C TYR A 102 -14.43 -1.34 -1.72
N THR A 103 -14.87 -1.25 -0.46
CA THR A 103 -15.60 -0.09 0.08
C THR A 103 -14.70 0.89 0.82
N VAL A 104 -13.48 0.45 1.18
CA VAL A 104 -12.44 1.28 1.79
C VAL A 104 -11.46 1.76 0.73
N LYS A 105 -10.67 2.79 1.03
CA LYS A 105 -9.56 3.19 0.16
C LYS A 105 -8.33 2.37 0.54
N ASN A 106 -8.00 1.39 -0.30
CA ASN A 106 -6.90 0.45 -0.05
C ASN A 106 -5.72 0.66 -0.98
N VAL A 107 -5.75 1.70 -1.82
CA VAL A 107 -4.70 2.02 -2.78
C VAL A 107 -4.22 3.45 -2.56
N LEU A 108 -2.91 3.64 -2.50
CA LEU A 108 -2.22 4.91 -2.57
C LEU A 108 -1.71 5.11 -4.00
N HIS A 109 -2.27 6.06 -4.75
CA HIS A 109 -1.71 6.49 -6.02
C HIS A 109 -0.74 7.64 -5.78
N ALA A 110 0.53 7.46 -6.10
CA ALA A 110 1.58 8.44 -5.86
C ALA A 110 2.02 9.08 -7.18
N ASP A 111 1.97 10.40 -7.26
CA ASP A 111 2.50 11.19 -8.37
C ASP A 111 3.52 12.21 -7.88
N THR A 112 4.69 12.30 -8.51
CA THR A 112 5.59 13.44 -8.30
C THR A 112 4.95 14.73 -8.80
N THR A 113 4.98 15.79 -7.98
CA THR A 113 4.46 17.12 -8.34
C THR A 113 5.53 18.02 -8.96
N LYS A 114 6.81 17.72 -8.72
CA LYS A 114 7.99 18.39 -9.29
C LYS A 114 9.07 17.37 -9.61
N GLY A 115 9.94 17.71 -10.56
CA GLY A 115 11.08 16.86 -10.91
C GLY A 115 10.73 15.70 -11.85
N PRO A 116 11.47 14.58 -11.81
CA PRO A 116 11.23 13.41 -12.65
C PRO A 116 9.82 12.87 -12.49
N LYS A 117 9.15 12.55 -13.61
CA LYS A 117 7.78 12.04 -13.58
C LYS A 117 7.75 10.60 -13.10
N ILE A 118 7.28 10.40 -11.88
CA ILE A 118 7.02 9.10 -11.28
C ILE A 118 5.52 9.01 -10.97
N SER A 119 4.92 7.87 -11.29
CA SER A 119 3.49 7.60 -11.09
C SER A 119 3.30 6.11 -10.90
N PHE A 120 2.80 5.70 -9.74
CA PHE A 120 2.60 4.28 -9.39
C PHE A 120 1.55 4.10 -8.29
N ASN A 121 1.09 2.86 -8.11
CA ASN A 121 0.19 2.48 -7.03
C ASN A 121 0.90 1.65 -5.97
N LEU A 122 0.56 1.94 -4.71
CA LEU A 122 0.82 1.07 -3.57
C LEU A 122 -0.52 0.53 -3.07
N THR A 123 -0.71 -0.78 -3.11
CA THR A 123 -1.93 -1.44 -2.60
C THR A 123 -1.66 -2.02 -1.22
N ALA A 124 -2.52 -1.72 -0.26
CA ALA A 124 -2.42 -2.28 1.09
C ALA A 124 -2.64 -3.80 1.09
N ILE A 125 -1.63 -4.53 1.53
CA ILE A 125 -1.76 -5.94 1.96
C ILE A 125 -2.31 -5.95 3.38
N TYR A 126 -1.76 -5.08 4.23
CA TYR A 126 -2.17 -4.86 5.61
C TYR A 126 -1.83 -3.44 6.05
N ALA A 127 -2.72 -2.79 6.80
CA ALA A 127 -2.53 -1.46 7.35
C ALA A 127 -3.06 -1.40 8.79
N ASP A 128 -2.15 -1.17 9.74
CA ASP A 128 -2.46 -0.70 11.08
C ASP A 128 -1.82 0.67 11.24
N CYS A 129 -2.62 1.73 11.08
CA CYS A 129 -2.13 3.10 10.99
C CYS A 129 -1.39 3.60 12.25
N ASN A 130 -1.45 2.88 13.37
CA ASN A 130 -0.72 3.22 14.59
C ASN A 130 0.55 2.37 14.79
N ARG A 131 0.79 1.37 13.92
CA ARG A 131 1.83 0.36 14.11
C ARG A 131 2.67 0.12 12.88
N CYS A 132 2.06 -0.08 11.71
CA CYS A 132 2.77 -0.51 10.51
C CYS A 132 1.90 -0.50 9.24
N LYS A 133 2.55 -0.63 8.08
CA LYS A 133 1.90 -1.02 6.82
C LYS A 133 2.72 -2.05 6.06
N VAL A 134 2.03 -2.89 5.30
CA VAL A 134 2.61 -3.79 4.31
C VAL A 134 1.95 -3.48 2.97
N LEU A 135 2.74 -3.02 2.00
CA LEU A 135 2.23 -2.50 0.75
C LEU A 135 2.80 -3.26 -0.45
N ARG A 136 1.97 -3.54 -1.44
CA ARG A 136 2.34 -4.09 -2.76
C ARG A 136 2.54 -2.95 -3.75
N HIS A 137 3.61 -3.02 -4.53
CA HIS A 137 4.01 -2.03 -5.53
C HIS A 137 3.60 -2.56 -6.91
N ASP A 138 2.95 -1.73 -7.74
CA ASP A 138 2.54 -2.15 -9.09
C ASP A 138 3.62 -1.98 -10.17
N TYR A 139 4.68 -1.24 -9.85
CA TYR A 139 5.78 -0.91 -10.76
C TYR A 139 6.97 -1.89 -10.68
N VAL A 140 6.93 -2.83 -9.73
CA VAL A 140 7.88 -3.93 -9.59
C VAL A 140 7.07 -5.21 -9.47
N ASP A 141 7.33 -6.20 -10.33
CA ASP A 141 6.64 -7.48 -10.24
C ASP A 141 6.91 -8.13 -8.87
N GLY A 142 5.83 -8.44 -8.14
CA GLY A 142 5.92 -8.91 -6.76
C GLY A 142 6.57 -7.92 -5.77
N GLY A 143 6.77 -6.65 -6.11
CA GLY A 143 7.43 -5.67 -5.24
C GLY A 143 6.62 -5.34 -4.00
N CYS A 144 7.22 -5.38 -2.82
CA CYS A 144 6.54 -5.14 -1.55
C CYS A 144 7.45 -4.44 -0.55
N SER A 145 6.84 -3.65 0.34
CA SER A 145 7.54 -2.90 1.36
C SER A 145 6.84 -2.94 2.71
N PHE A 146 7.64 -2.72 3.76
CA PHE A 146 7.22 -2.66 5.15
C PHE A 146 7.51 -1.29 5.73
N TRP A 147 6.49 -0.69 6.34
CA TRP A 147 6.52 0.69 6.79
C TRP A 147 6.17 0.75 8.27
N LEU A 148 6.83 1.67 8.99
CA LEU A 148 6.53 2.00 10.37
C LEU A 148 6.27 3.50 10.54
N PRO A 149 5.30 3.91 11.37
CA PRO A 149 5.29 5.26 11.89
C PRO A 149 6.46 5.47 12.86
N GLU A 150 6.90 6.72 13.03
CA GLU A 150 7.99 7.11 13.94
C GLU A 150 7.80 6.55 15.36
N SER A 151 6.57 6.61 15.88
CA SER A 151 6.17 6.14 17.20
C SER A 151 6.30 4.62 17.39
N ALA A 152 6.37 3.84 16.32
CA ALA A 152 6.54 2.39 16.35
C ALA A 152 7.99 1.93 16.15
N LEU A 153 8.94 2.84 15.94
CA LEU A 153 10.36 2.50 15.85
C LEU A 153 10.85 1.87 17.17
N GLY A 154 11.61 0.77 17.06
CA GLY A 154 12.06 -0.01 18.21
C GLY A 154 10.96 -0.76 18.98
N GLN A 155 9.69 -0.66 18.57
CA GLN A 155 8.57 -1.38 19.20
C GLN A 155 8.38 -2.78 18.61
N ASP A 156 7.66 -3.63 19.34
CA ASP A 156 7.28 -4.93 18.82
C ASP A 156 6.14 -4.82 17.78
N VAL A 157 6.42 -5.27 16.57
CA VAL A 157 5.53 -5.25 15.40
C VAL A 157 5.34 -6.64 14.79
N GLN A 158 5.42 -7.70 15.61
CA GLN A 158 5.32 -9.11 15.18
C GLN A 158 4.19 -9.39 14.17
N CYS A 159 2.98 -8.86 14.38
CA CYS A 159 1.85 -9.11 13.48
C CYS A 159 2.17 -8.69 12.04
N CYS A 160 2.74 -7.49 11.90
CA CYS A 160 3.08 -6.91 10.61
C CYS A 160 4.28 -7.62 10.00
N SER A 161 5.29 -7.93 10.82
CA SER A 161 6.48 -8.67 10.39
C SER A 161 6.10 -10.07 9.88
N PHE A 162 5.19 -10.75 10.58
CA PHE A 162 4.64 -12.05 10.16
C PHE A 162 3.91 -11.95 8.81
N ILE A 163 3.02 -10.96 8.65
CA ILE A 163 2.30 -10.76 7.38
C ILE A 163 3.27 -10.49 6.24
N TYR A 164 4.28 -9.66 6.48
CA TYR A 164 5.31 -9.40 5.47
C TYR A 164 6.05 -10.68 5.09
N ASP A 165 6.52 -11.47 6.06
CA ASP A 165 7.26 -12.69 5.78
C ASP A 165 6.41 -13.72 5.04
N LEU A 166 5.12 -13.77 5.35
CA LEU A 166 4.17 -14.67 4.71
C LEU A 166 3.88 -14.29 3.24
N VAL A 167 3.82 -12.99 2.94
CA VAL A 167 3.27 -12.48 1.66
C VAL A 167 4.33 -11.88 0.73
N CYS A 168 5.43 -11.39 1.28
CA CYS A 168 6.39 -10.55 0.58
C CYS A 168 7.83 -11.06 0.57
N GLY A 169 8.29 -11.74 1.63
CA GLY A 169 9.71 -12.09 1.84
C GLY A 169 10.46 -12.56 0.58
N PRO A 170 11.77 -12.25 0.44
CA PRO A 170 12.75 -11.89 1.47
C PRO A 170 12.77 -10.40 1.89
N ARG A 171 13.59 -10.05 2.89
CA ARG A 171 13.76 -8.67 3.40
C ARG A 171 15.09 -8.07 2.97
N TYR A 172 15.06 -6.91 2.34
CA TYR A 172 16.20 -6.04 2.09
C TYR A 172 16.05 -4.75 2.91
N PRO A 173 16.87 -4.55 3.95
CA PRO A 173 16.76 -3.40 4.83
C PRO A 173 17.12 -2.10 4.10
N LEU A 174 16.38 -1.04 4.44
CA LEU A 174 16.62 0.34 3.99
C LEU A 174 17.02 1.24 5.16
N CYS A 175 16.46 1.00 6.36
CA CYS A 175 16.84 1.67 7.60
C CYS A 175 17.53 0.65 8.53
N GLU A 176 18.87 0.63 8.56
CA GLU A 176 19.65 -0.33 9.38
C GLU A 176 19.99 0.18 10.78
N GLU A 177 19.83 1.48 11.05
CA GLU A 177 20.34 2.16 12.27
C GLU A 177 19.24 2.86 13.11
N ILE A 178 17.99 2.40 13.03
CA ILE A 178 16.83 3.07 13.68
C ILE A 178 16.11 2.14 14.65
#